data_AF-A0A956YYP2-F1
#
_entry.id   AF-A0A956YYP2-F1
#
_cell.length_a   1.000
_cell.length_b   1.000
_cell.length_c   1.000
_cell.angle_alpha   90.00
_cell.angle_beta   90.00
_cell.angle_gamma   90.00
#
_symmetry.space_group_name_H-M   'P 1'
#
loop_
_entity.id
_entity.type
_entity.pdbx_description
1 polymer ?
#
loop_
_entity_poly.entity_id
_entity_poly.type
_entity_poly.pdbx_seq_one_letter_code
_entity_poly.pdbx_strand_id
1 'polypeptide(L)'
;IEVDPTAPFVVDFSLLPTLDFTEPDMQLAADSYVPWNMTFGVSGRERVDCVDTPILFREVDERDIAIQPNATGVAADCPFQALAIELAQPVGNAFATIVPASNSSADIILFSDRAGANEVFRFSAPLVAGQPVELGEPVGAGARIRRIEIRAEGQPVTLTTLRLLPPG
;
A
#
# COMPACT_ATOMS: atom_id res chain seq x y z
N ILE A 1 7.50 14.43 17.47
CA ILE A 1 6.26 13.68 17.72
C ILE A 1 6.70 12.36 18.29
N GLU A 2 6.44 12.12 19.58
CA GLU A 2 6.74 10.84 20.23
C GLU A 2 5.60 9.88 19.84
N VAL A 3 5.92 8.86 19.04
CA VAL A 3 4.94 7.89 18.55
C VAL A 3 4.90 6.75 19.55
N ASP A 4 3.73 6.52 20.16
CA ASP A 4 3.50 5.34 21.01
C ASP A 4 3.61 4.07 20.15
N PRO A 5 4.61 3.20 20.39
CA PRO A 5 4.82 1.99 19.58
C PRO A 5 3.77 0.90 19.83
N THR A 6 2.87 1.10 20.80
CA THR A 6 1.82 0.15 21.21
C THR A 6 0.42 0.57 20.78
N ALA A 7 0.26 1.74 20.15
CA ALA A 7 -1.02 2.20 19.62
C ALA A 7 -1.20 1.77 18.16
N PRO A 8 -2.44 1.52 17.69
CA PRO A 8 -2.74 1.41 16.27
C PRO A 8 -2.20 2.62 15.51
N PHE A 9 -1.50 2.35 14.41
CA PHE A 9 -0.96 3.38 13.54
C PHE A 9 -1.83 3.45 12.29
N VAL A 10 -2.52 4.57 12.10
CA VAL A 10 -3.33 4.82 10.91
C VAL A 10 -2.66 5.91 10.10
N VAL A 11 -2.31 5.59 8.86
CA VAL A 11 -1.94 6.58 7.86
C VAL A 11 -3.14 6.78 6.96
N ASP A 12 -3.76 7.94 7.14
CA ASP A 12 -4.78 8.44 6.24
C ASP A 12 -4.13 9.46 5.31
N PHE A 13 -3.96 9.07 4.04
CA PHE A 13 -3.29 9.93 3.07
C PHE A 13 -4.17 11.13 2.69
N SER A 14 -5.49 11.07 2.89
CA SER A 14 -6.40 12.21 2.71
C SER A 14 -6.18 13.34 3.72
N LEU A 15 -5.59 13.03 4.89
CA LEU A 15 -5.36 13.99 5.97
C LEU A 15 -3.96 14.61 5.95
N LEU A 16 -3.12 14.24 4.97
CA LEU A 16 -1.88 14.97 4.75
C LEU A 16 -2.26 16.43 4.41
N PRO A 17 -1.68 17.43 5.11
CA PRO A 17 -2.05 18.82 4.89
C PRO A 17 -1.96 19.11 3.40
N THR A 18 -3.00 19.75 2.86
CA THR A 18 -3.13 20.13 1.45
C THR A 18 -1.81 20.71 0.99
N LEU A 19 -0.98 19.86 0.39
CA LEU A 19 0.08 20.30 -0.47
C LEU A 19 -0.68 20.97 -1.60
N ASP A 20 -0.49 22.28 -1.78
CA ASP A 20 -0.99 22.97 -2.95
C ASP A 20 -0.33 22.28 -4.16
N PHE A 21 -1.01 21.28 -4.73
CA PHE A 21 -0.56 20.51 -5.87
C PHE A 21 -0.64 21.42 -7.10
N THR A 22 0.34 22.31 -7.21
CA THR A 22 0.67 22.95 -8.48
C THR A 22 1.38 21.87 -9.31
N GLU A 23 0.59 21.07 -10.03
CA GLU A 23 0.96 19.94 -10.93
C GLU A 23 2.45 19.73 -11.26
N PRO A 24 2.95 18.46 -11.37
CA PRO A 24 2.24 17.18 -11.42
C PRO A 24 2.60 16.25 -10.24
N ASP A 25 2.02 15.04 -10.24
CA ASP A 25 2.28 13.91 -9.36
C ASP A 25 3.65 13.97 -8.63
N MET A 26 3.61 14.04 -7.30
CA MET A 26 4.83 14.10 -6.51
C MET A 26 5.44 12.70 -6.40
N GLN A 27 6.62 12.52 -6.99
CA GLN A 27 7.39 11.29 -6.85
C GLN A 27 7.89 11.14 -5.42
N LEU A 28 7.55 10.02 -4.79
CA LEU A 28 8.04 9.65 -3.48
C LEU A 28 9.42 9.02 -3.61
N ALA A 29 10.40 9.53 -2.85
CA ALA A 29 11.60 8.75 -2.57
C ALA A 29 11.18 7.56 -1.70
N ALA A 30 11.64 6.35 -2.03
CA ALA A 30 11.23 5.13 -1.34
C ALA A 30 11.48 5.17 0.18
N ASP A 31 12.46 5.97 0.62
CA ASP A 31 12.85 6.14 2.02
C ASP A 31 12.05 7.22 2.79
N SER A 32 11.13 7.95 2.14
CA SER A 32 10.35 9.04 2.75
C SER A 32 9.55 8.61 3.97
N TYR A 33 9.22 7.31 4.08
CA TYR A 33 8.46 6.73 5.18
C TYR A 33 9.28 5.83 6.12
N VAL A 34 10.60 5.80 5.99
CA VAL A 34 11.48 5.10 6.93
C VAL A 34 11.25 5.55 8.38
N PRO A 35 11.05 6.86 8.67
CA PRO A 35 10.71 7.28 10.04
C PRO A 35 9.35 6.75 10.52
N TRP A 36 8.48 6.34 9.59
CA TRP A 36 7.15 5.79 9.80
C TRP A 36 7.14 4.27 9.70
N ASN A 37 8.31 3.63 9.75
CA ASN A 37 8.48 2.19 9.70
C ASN A 37 8.15 1.54 8.34
N MET A 38 8.07 2.31 7.24
CA MET A 38 7.57 1.81 5.95
C MET A 38 8.44 2.19 4.76
N THR A 39 8.43 1.35 3.74
CA THR A 39 8.99 1.61 2.41
C THR A 39 8.00 1.12 1.37
N PHE A 40 7.67 1.96 0.39
CA PHE A 40 6.74 1.63 -0.69
C PHE A 40 7.50 1.28 -1.97
N GLY A 41 6.96 0.35 -2.74
CA GLY A 41 7.49 -0.02 -4.04
C GLY A 41 6.52 -0.91 -4.80
N VAL A 42 6.95 -1.40 -5.96
CA VAL A 42 6.21 -2.40 -6.72
C VAL A 42 6.82 -3.78 -6.49
N SER A 43 5.98 -4.80 -6.33
CA SER A 43 6.45 -6.17 -6.14
C SER A 43 7.18 -6.67 -7.39
N GLY A 44 8.46 -7.02 -7.22
CA GLY A 44 9.28 -7.63 -8.27
C GLY A 44 9.08 -9.14 -8.46
N ARG A 45 8.12 -9.75 -7.75
CA ARG A 45 7.98 -11.22 -7.71
C ARG A 45 7.62 -11.82 -9.06
N GLU A 46 6.79 -11.13 -9.83
CA GLU A 46 6.38 -11.59 -11.16
C GLU A 46 7.20 -10.93 -12.27
N ARG A 47 7.66 -9.69 -12.04
CA ARG A 47 8.43 -8.88 -12.97
C ARG A 47 9.55 -8.14 -12.23
N VAL A 48 10.75 -8.73 -12.22
CA VAL A 48 11.92 -8.15 -11.53
C VAL A 48 12.31 -6.79 -12.10
N ASP A 49 12.04 -6.55 -13.38
CA ASP A 49 12.26 -5.26 -14.05
C ASP A 49 11.33 -4.14 -13.57
N CYS A 50 10.27 -4.47 -12.82
CA CYS A 50 9.32 -3.50 -12.30
C CYS A 50 9.64 -3.00 -10.88
N VAL A 51 10.67 -3.52 -10.20
CA VAL A 51 10.98 -3.13 -8.80
C VAL A 51 11.28 -1.65 -8.64
N ASP A 52 11.85 -1.02 -9.68
CA ASP A 52 12.22 0.39 -9.68
C ASP A 52 11.06 1.30 -10.13
N THR A 53 9.85 0.76 -10.27
CA THR A 53 8.67 1.55 -10.63
C THR A 53 8.40 2.58 -9.54
N PRO A 54 8.45 3.89 -9.87
CA PRO A 54 8.24 4.92 -8.87
C PRO A 54 6.85 4.85 -8.26
N ILE A 55 6.74 5.27 -7.01
CA ILE A 55 5.46 5.46 -6.33
C ILE A 55 5.15 6.95 -6.30
N LEU A 56 3.90 7.31 -6.61
CA LEU A 56 3.43 8.68 -6.68
C LEU A 56 2.34 8.93 -5.65
N PHE A 57 2.25 10.19 -5.20
CA PHE A 57 0.99 10.72 -4.69
C PHE A 57 0.12 11.20 -5.84
N ARG A 58 -1.14 10.81 -5.80
CA ARG A 58 -2.15 11.19 -6.76
C ARG A 58 -3.38 11.73 -6.05
N GLU A 59 -3.92 12.82 -6.55
CA GLU A 59 -5.24 13.32 -6.14
C GLU A 59 -6.33 12.40 -6.71
N VAL A 60 -7.20 11.89 -5.84
CA VAL A 60 -8.33 11.02 -6.23
C VAL A 60 -9.62 11.81 -6.33
N ASP A 61 -9.82 12.74 -5.38
CA ASP A 61 -10.91 13.73 -5.32
C ASP A 61 -10.35 15.04 -4.74
N GLU A 62 -11.11 16.15 -4.76
CA GLU A 62 -10.69 17.53 -4.40
C GLU A 62 -10.00 17.70 -3.02
N ARG A 63 -9.96 16.65 -2.18
CA ARG A 63 -9.33 16.63 -0.85
C ARG A 63 -8.61 15.33 -0.52
N ASP A 64 -8.62 14.34 -1.40
CA ASP A 64 -8.13 13.00 -1.08
C ASP A 64 -6.87 12.69 -1.90
N ILE A 65 -5.81 12.33 -1.19
CA ILE A 65 -4.55 11.88 -1.77
C ILE A 65 -4.48 10.36 -1.63
N ALA A 66 -4.01 9.70 -2.67
CA ALA A 66 -3.70 8.28 -2.67
C ALA A 66 -2.27 8.02 -3.13
N ILE A 67 -1.80 6.82 -2.82
CA ILE A 67 -0.56 6.26 -3.32
C ILE A 67 -0.86 5.33 -4.50
N GLN A 68 -0.11 5.48 -5.60
CA GLN A 68 -0.23 4.62 -6.78
C GLN A 68 1.15 4.39 -7.45
N PRO A 69 1.39 3.22 -8.07
CA PRO A 69 2.53 3.03 -8.97
C PRO A 69 2.50 3.96 -10.19
N ASN A 70 3.64 4.57 -10.54
CA ASN A 70 3.80 5.44 -11.70
C ASN A 70 3.78 4.64 -13.00
N ALA A 71 3.00 5.09 -13.98
CA ALA A 71 3.02 4.53 -15.33
C ALA A 71 4.02 5.21 -16.28
N THR A 72 4.51 6.39 -15.93
CA THR A 72 5.36 7.20 -16.80
C THR A 72 6.81 6.72 -16.76
N GLY A 73 7.37 6.43 -17.93
CA GLY A 73 8.79 6.07 -18.07
C GLY A 73 9.15 4.64 -17.64
N VAL A 74 8.16 3.78 -17.40
CA VAL A 74 8.32 2.36 -17.07
C VAL A 74 7.58 1.48 -18.08
N ALA A 75 7.78 0.16 -18.02
CA ALA A 75 7.03 -0.77 -18.86
C ALA A 75 5.53 -0.73 -18.52
N ALA A 76 4.68 -0.86 -19.55
CA ALA A 76 3.24 -0.64 -19.44
C ALA A 76 2.53 -1.55 -18.42
N ASP A 77 3.10 -2.72 -18.13
CA ASP A 77 2.53 -3.68 -17.19
C ASP A 77 3.06 -3.54 -15.75
N CYS A 78 4.09 -2.72 -15.53
CA CYS A 78 4.65 -2.50 -14.20
C CYS A 78 3.67 -1.86 -13.20
N PRO A 79 2.83 -0.88 -13.58
CA PRO A 79 1.85 -0.29 -12.66
C PRO A 79 0.75 -1.25 -12.19
N PHE A 80 0.58 -2.38 -12.89
CA PHE A 80 -0.43 -3.41 -12.60
C PHE A 80 0.10 -4.52 -11.70
N GLN A 81 1.40 -4.48 -11.37
CA GLN A 81 2.00 -5.35 -10.37
C GLN A 81 1.50 -4.95 -8.98
N ALA A 82 1.66 -5.85 -8.01
CA ALA A 82 1.23 -5.58 -6.65
C ALA A 82 1.99 -4.39 -6.03
N LEU A 83 1.29 -3.50 -5.35
CA LEU A 83 1.89 -2.48 -4.49
C LEU A 83 2.48 -3.19 -3.28
N ALA A 84 3.79 -3.03 -3.06
CA ALA A 84 4.52 -3.60 -1.94
C ALA A 84 4.81 -2.55 -0.87
N ILE A 85 4.57 -2.93 0.38
CA ILE A 85 4.84 -2.11 1.56
C ILE A 85 5.71 -2.94 2.50
N GLU A 86 6.97 -2.56 2.65
CA GLU A 86 7.92 -3.23 3.53
C GLU A 86 8.01 -2.52 4.88
N LEU A 87 8.04 -3.29 5.95
CA LEU A 87 8.01 -2.77 7.32
C LEU A 87 9.35 -2.98 8.02
N ALA A 88 9.88 -1.92 8.63
CA ALA A 88 11.18 -2.02 9.28
C ALA A 88 11.12 -2.91 10.54
N GLN A 89 10.09 -2.68 11.34
CA GLN A 89 9.64 -3.41 12.52
C GLN A 89 8.34 -4.17 12.19
N PRO A 90 8.14 -5.37 12.77
CA PRO A 90 6.97 -6.16 12.47
C PRO A 90 5.72 -5.58 13.12
N VAL A 91 4.58 -5.79 12.48
CA VAL A 91 3.24 -5.44 12.99
C VAL A 91 2.40 -6.70 13.22
N GLY A 92 1.38 -6.59 14.05
CA GLY A 92 0.46 -7.69 14.34
C GLY A 92 -0.62 -7.86 13.29
N ASN A 93 -1.06 -6.76 12.68
CA ASN A 93 -2.04 -6.80 11.59
C ASN A 93 -1.92 -5.59 10.64
N ALA A 94 -2.51 -5.70 9.46
CA ALA A 94 -2.62 -4.62 8.49
C ALA A 94 -3.97 -4.64 7.77
N PHE A 95 -4.56 -3.45 7.59
CA PHE A 95 -5.74 -3.20 6.77
C PHE A 95 -5.40 -2.11 5.77
N ALA A 96 -5.92 -2.22 4.55
CA ALA A 96 -5.68 -1.25 3.48
C ALA A 96 -7.00 -0.85 2.83
N THR A 97 -7.24 0.44 2.66
CA THR A 97 -8.38 0.94 1.89
C THR A 97 -7.92 1.37 0.51
N ILE A 98 -8.56 0.85 -0.53
CA ILE A 98 -8.26 1.21 -1.92
C ILE A 98 -9.49 1.77 -2.64
N VAL A 99 -9.26 2.58 -3.66
CA VAL A 99 -10.32 3.08 -4.56
C VAL A 99 -10.09 2.53 -5.97
N PRO A 100 -10.90 1.57 -6.42
CA PRO A 100 -10.72 0.93 -7.72
C PRO A 100 -11.24 1.82 -8.86
N ALA A 101 -10.55 1.83 -9.99
CA ALA A 101 -10.98 2.49 -11.23
C ALA A 101 -12.00 1.65 -12.03
N SER A 102 -12.02 0.33 -11.85
CA SER A 102 -12.91 -0.60 -12.55
C SER A 102 -13.42 -1.72 -11.64
N ASN A 103 -14.51 -2.40 -12.06
CA ASN A 103 -15.02 -3.58 -11.37
C ASN A 103 -14.04 -4.75 -11.58
N SER A 104 -13.56 -5.36 -10.50
CA SER A 104 -12.59 -6.47 -10.55
C SER A 104 -12.56 -7.24 -9.22
N SER A 105 -11.46 -7.95 -8.96
CA SER A 105 -11.08 -8.43 -7.62
C SER A 105 -9.81 -7.73 -7.13
N ALA A 106 -9.58 -7.75 -5.81
CA ALA A 106 -8.33 -7.37 -5.19
C ALA A 106 -7.91 -8.35 -4.09
N ASP A 107 -6.61 -8.44 -3.89
CA ASP A 107 -5.98 -9.20 -2.81
C ASP A 107 -5.16 -8.29 -1.92
N ILE A 108 -5.19 -8.56 -0.61
CA ILE A 108 -4.12 -8.17 0.32
C ILE A 108 -3.43 -9.44 0.81
N ILE A 109 -2.11 -9.44 0.77
CA ILE A 109 -1.25 -10.55 1.15
C ILE A 109 -0.25 -10.06 2.19
N LEU A 110 -0.18 -10.77 3.31
CA LEU A 110 0.65 -10.41 4.45
C LEU A 110 1.77 -11.43 4.59
N PHE A 111 3.01 -10.97 4.74
CA PHE A 111 4.20 -11.82 4.83
C PHE A 111 4.95 -11.57 6.13
N SER A 112 5.59 -12.63 6.65
CA SER A 112 6.39 -12.55 7.88
C SER A 112 7.82 -12.08 7.67
N ASP A 113 8.27 -12.00 6.42
CA ASP A 113 9.58 -11.49 6.01
C ASP A 113 9.45 -10.39 4.95
N ARG A 114 10.50 -9.56 4.81
CA ARG A 114 10.49 -8.45 3.85
C ARG A 114 10.63 -8.90 2.39
N ALA A 115 11.19 -10.08 2.15
CA ALA A 115 11.37 -10.62 0.81
C ALA A 115 10.08 -11.20 0.20
N GLY A 116 9.01 -11.33 1.00
CA GLY A 116 7.73 -11.88 0.56
C GLY A 116 7.75 -13.39 0.34
N ALA A 117 8.67 -14.10 1.02
CA ALA A 117 8.80 -15.55 0.85
C ALA A 117 7.81 -16.35 1.71
N ASN A 118 7.45 -15.85 2.89
CA ASN A 118 6.64 -16.55 3.88
C ASN A 118 5.31 -15.83 4.10
N GLU A 119 4.31 -16.21 3.30
CA GLU A 119 2.93 -15.75 3.42
C GLU A 119 2.33 -16.21 4.76
N VAL A 120 1.72 -15.26 5.48
CA VAL A 120 1.05 -15.48 6.76
C VAL A 120 -0.46 -15.50 6.57
N PHE A 121 -0.95 -14.64 5.68
CA PHE A 121 -2.37 -14.44 5.46
C PHE A 121 -2.63 -13.84 4.07
N ARG A 122 -3.79 -14.15 3.51
CA ARG A 122 -4.31 -13.58 2.28
C ARG A 122 -5.80 -13.38 2.43
N PHE A 123 -6.26 -12.21 1.98
CA PHE A 123 -7.68 -11.88 1.90
C PHE A 123 -8.00 -11.31 0.52
N SER A 124 -9.14 -11.70 -0.02
CA SER A 124 -9.61 -11.30 -1.35
C SER A 124 -11.00 -10.68 -1.24
N ALA A 125 -11.25 -9.60 -1.97
CA ALA A 125 -12.56 -8.95 -2.02
C ALA A 125 -12.95 -8.55 -3.46
N PRO A 126 -14.26 -8.55 -3.78
CA PRO A 126 -14.72 -7.94 -5.03
C PRO A 126 -14.57 -6.41 -4.97
N LEU A 127 -14.27 -5.82 -6.13
CA LEU A 127 -14.16 -4.38 -6.31
C LEU A 127 -15.31 -3.83 -7.14
N VAL A 128 -15.82 -2.67 -6.72
CA VAL A 128 -16.79 -1.87 -7.46
C VAL A 128 -16.16 -0.52 -7.77
N ALA A 129 -16.12 -0.15 -9.04
CA ALA A 129 -15.48 1.07 -9.53
C ALA A 129 -15.95 2.31 -8.74
N GLY A 130 -14.99 3.12 -8.30
CA GLY A 130 -15.23 4.36 -7.54
C GLY A 130 -15.69 4.17 -6.10
N GLN A 131 -15.88 2.95 -5.61
CA GLN A 131 -16.27 2.70 -4.22
C GLN A 131 -15.04 2.28 -3.39
N PRO A 132 -14.72 2.99 -2.29
CA PRO A 132 -13.67 2.55 -1.38
C PRO A 132 -13.93 1.14 -0.84
N VAL A 133 -12.89 0.31 -0.84
CA VAL A 133 -12.92 -1.06 -0.32
C VAL A 133 -11.82 -1.23 0.72
N GLU A 134 -12.19 -1.62 1.93
CA GLU A 134 -11.23 -2.06 2.96
C GLU A 134 -10.84 -3.53 2.70
N LEU A 135 -9.54 -3.78 2.65
CA LEU A 135 -8.92 -5.09 2.51
C LEU A 135 -8.24 -5.47 3.82
N GLY A 136 -8.47 -6.71 4.25
CA GLY A 136 -7.83 -7.31 5.41
C GLY A 136 -8.84 -7.76 6.46
N GLU A 137 -8.41 -8.67 7.32
CA GLU A 137 -9.17 -9.16 8.46
C GLU A 137 -8.24 -9.34 9.67
N PRO A 138 -8.77 -9.42 10.90
CA PRO A 138 -8.00 -9.83 12.07
C PRO A 138 -7.21 -11.13 11.85
N VAL A 139 -5.87 -11.02 11.79
CA VAL A 139 -4.98 -12.18 11.81
C VAL A 139 -4.81 -12.66 13.26
N GLY A 140 -4.62 -13.97 13.45
CA GLY A 140 -4.44 -14.58 14.77
C GLY A 140 -3.31 -13.97 15.60
N ALA A 141 -3.40 -14.12 16.92
CA ALA A 141 -2.42 -13.61 17.87
C ALA A 141 -1.00 -14.12 17.55
N GLY A 142 0.01 -13.24 17.66
CA GLY A 142 1.41 -13.57 17.43
C GLY A 142 1.90 -13.43 15.97
N ALA A 143 1.07 -12.94 15.05
CA ALA A 143 1.52 -12.58 13.70
C ALA A 143 2.63 -11.52 13.75
N ARG A 144 3.63 -11.67 12.86
CA ARG A 144 4.78 -10.76 12.74
C ARG A 144 4.93 -10.33 11.29
N ILE A 145 4.04 -9.46 10.84
CA ILE A 145 3.99 -9.02 9.45
C ILE A 145 5.13 -8.04 9.18
N ARG A 146 5.90 -8.28 8.13
CA ARG A 146 7.02 -7.44 7.69
C ARG A 146 6.90 -6.96 6.24
N ARG A 147 5.96 -7.50 5.47
CA ARG A 147 5.63 -7.03 4.13
C ARG A 147 4.14 -7.22 3.88
N ILE A 148 3.56 -6.24 3.20
CA ILE A 148 2.18 -6.23 2.73
C ILE A 148 2.26 -6.10 1.21
N GLU A 149 1.53 -6.93 0.48
CA GLU A 149 1.33 -6.76 -0.96
C GLU A 149 -0.16 -6.59 -1.24
N ILE A 150 -0.51 -5.56 -1.99
CA ILE A 150 -1.88 -5.28 -2.41
C ILE A 150 -1.92 -5.41 -3.92
N ARG A 151 -2.88 -6.16 -4.44
CA ARG A 151 -3.08 -6.36 -5.88
C ARG A 151 -4.50 -6.02 -6.25
N ALA A 152 -4.68 -5.32 -7.37
CA ALA A 152 -5.98 -5.15 -8.01
C ALA A 152 -5.93 -5.73 -9.41
N GLU A 153 -6.87 -6.59 -9.75
CA GLU A 153 -6.85 -7.32 -11.03
C GLU A 153 -7.12 -6.35 -12.20
N GLY A 154 -6.17 -6.28 -13.14
CA GLY A 154 -6.32 -5.49 -14.37
C GLY A 154 -6.29 -3.97 -14.17
N GLN A 155 -5.87 -3.49 -12.99
CA GLN A 155 -5.75 -2.05 -12.71
C GLN A 155 -4.64 -1.76 -11.68
N PRO A 156 -4.03 -0.56 -11.71
CA PRO A 156 -3.13 -0.14 -10.65
C PRO A 156 -3.84 -0.03 -9.30
N VAL A 157 -3.11 -0.28 -8.22
CA VAL A 157 -3.61 -0.06 -6.86
C VAL A 157 -3.57 1.43 -6.52
N THR A 158 -4.70 1.97 -6.09
CA THR A 158 -4.85 3.33 -5.56
C THR A 158 -5.15 3.25 -4.06
N LEU A 159 -4.10 3.36 -3.23
CA LEU A 159 -4.17 3.20 -1.77
C LEU A 159 -4.46 4.53 -1.07
N THR A 160 -5.58 4.64 -0.37
CA THR A 160 -6.00 5.85 0.36
C THR A 160 -5.74 5.77 1.86
N THR A 161 -5.80 4.58 2.45
CA THR A 161 -5.58 4.40 3.89
C THR A 161 -4.82 3.12 4.17
N LEU A 162 -3.86 3.18 5.10
CA LEU A 162 -3.20 2.01 5.65
C LEU A 162 -3.29 2.03 7.19
N ARG A 163 -3.89 1.01 7.78
CA ARG A 163 -4.00 0.84 9.23
C ARG A 163 -3.16 -0.35 9.67
N LEU A 164 -2.14 -0.09 10.48
CA LEU A 164 -1.25 -1.08 11.06
C LEU A 164 -1.57 -1.25 12.54
N LEU A 165 -1.74 -2.50 12.98
CA LEU A 165 -1.94 -2.82 14.39
C LEU A 165 -0.64 -3.34 15.01
N PRO A 166 -0.31 -2.96 16.25
CA PRO A 166 0.85 -3.46 16.94
C PRO A 166 0.78 -5.00 17.09
N PRO A 167 1.93 -5.68 17.24
CA PRO A 167 1.94 -7.09 17.59
C PRO A 167 1.25 -7.32 18.95
N GLY A 168 0.35 -8.29 19.00
CA GLY A 168 -0.33 -8.73 20.23
C GLY A 168 0.47 -9.72 21.06
#